data_AF-A0A355T6D9-F1
#
_entry.id   AF-A0A355T6D9-F1
#
_cell.length_a   1.000
_cell.length_b   1.000
_cell.length_c   1.000
_cell.angle_alpha   90.00
_cell.angle_beta   90.00
_cell.angle_gamma   90.00
#
_symmetry.space_group_name_H-M   'P 1'
#
loop_
_entity.id
_entity.type
_entity.pdbx_description
1 polymer ?
#
loop_
_entity_poly.entity_id
_entity_poly.type
_entity_poly.pdbx_seq_one_letter_code
_entity_poly.pdbx_strand_id
1 'polypeptide(L)' 'WEGKEIPAVLTSGDHGKVAAWRREQSERLTKERRPDLWQKMHKEGRVTD' A
#
# COMPACT_ATOMS: atom_id res chain seq x y z
N TRP A 1 13.09 13.41 8.14
CA TRP A 1 14.14 13.63 7.11
C TRP A 1 13.62 14.66 6.13
N GLU A 2 14.35 15.75 5.85
CA GLU A 2 13.85 16.86 4.99
C GLU A 2 12.43 17.33 5.35
N GLY A 3 12.09 17.40 6.65
CA GLY A 3 10.74 17.77 7.11
C GLY A 3 9.66 16.69 6.91
N LYS A 4 9.99 15.53 6.32
CA LYS A 4 9.07 14.39 6.20
C LYS A 4 9.06 13.59 7.50
N GLU A 5 7.87 13.45 8.05
CA GLU A 5 7.58 12.59 9.19
C GLU A 5 7.37 11.15 8.75
N ILE A 6 7.63 10.23 9.68
CA ILE A 6 7.30 8.83 9.50
C ILE A 6 5.81 8.66 9.82
N PRO A 7 5.02 8.00 8.96
CA PRO A 7 3.64 7.67 9.29
C PRO A 7 3.55 6.96 10.64
N ALA A 8 2.74 7.51 11.56
CA ALA A 8 2.65 7.02 12.95
C ALA A 8 2.29 5.51 13.05
N VAL A 9 1.56 4.98 12.07
CA VAL A 9 1.24 3.55 11.99
C VAL A 9 2.50 2.67 11.95
N LEU A 10 3.59 3.14 11.33
CA LEU A 10 4.84 2.40 11.20
C LEU A 10 5.63 2.31 12.51
N THR A 11 5.33 3.17 13.49
CA THR A 11 5.95 3.17 14.82
C THR A 11 4.98 2.70 15.92
N SER A 12 3.79 2.24 15.56
CA SER A 12 2.72 1.90 16.52
C SER A 12 2.88 0.55 17.23
N GLY A 13 3.75 -0.33 16.73
CA GLY A 13 3.86 -1.73 17.21
C GLY A 13 2.70 -2.65 16.80
N ASP A 14 1.66 -2.12 16.15
CA ASP A 14 0.51 -2.89 15.67
C ASP A 14 0.81 -3.49 14.29
N HIS A 15 1.26 -4.75 14.30
CA HIS A 15 1.61 -5.46 13.06
C HIS A 15 0.44 -5.59 12.08
N GLY A 16 -0.80 -5.68 12.57
CA GLY A 16 -1.99 -5.74 11.72
C GLY A 16 -2.20 -4.44 10.96
N LYS A 17 -2.12 -3.30 11.66
CA LYS A 17 -2.22 -1.97 11.02
C LYS A 17 -1.07 -1.69 10.08
N VAL A 18 0.15 -2.12 10.43
CA VAL A 18 1.31 -1.98 9.53
C VAL A 18 1.12 -2.80 8.26
N ALA A 19 0.62 -4.04 8.34
CA ALA A 19 0.35 -4.86 7.17
C ALA A 19 -0.72 -4.25 6.27
N ALA A 20 -1.83 -3.76 6.85
CA ALA A 20 -2.89 -3.07 6.10
C ALA A 20 -2.36 -1.82 5.40
N TRP A 21 -1.61 -0.96 6.12
CA TRP A 21 -1.03 0.24 5.54
C TRP A 21 -0.05 -0.07 4.40
N ARG A 22 0.83 -1.07 4.58
CA ARG A 22 1.78 -1.47 3.52
C ARG A 22 1.07 -1.97 2.28
N ARG A 23 0.00 -2.74 2.45
CA ARG A 23 -0.83 -3.22 1.34
C ARG A 23 -1.46 -2.06 0.58
N GLU A 24 -2.13 -1.14 1.28
CA GLU A 24 -2.76 0.04 0.70
C GLU A 24 -1.75 0.91 -0.07
N GLN A 25 -0.57 1.17 0.52
CA GLN A 25 0.46 1.97 -0.16
C GLN A 25 1.02 1.26 -1.40
N SER A 26 1.21 -0.06 -1.34
CA SER A 26 1.65 -0.85 -2.49
C SER A 26 0.62 -0.84 -3.61
N GLU A 27 -0.65 -1.02 -3.27
CA GLU A 27 -1.77 -0.99 -4.21
C GLU A 27 -1.90 0.38 -4.87
N ARG A 28 -1.89 1.46 -4.08
CA ARG A 28 -1.90 2.85 -4.59
C ARG A 28 -0.76 3.10 -5.56
N LEU A 29 0.47 2.73 -5.18
CA LEU A 29 1.65 2.93 -6.02
C LEU A 29 1.59 2.14 -7.32
N THR A 30 1.09 0.91 -7.26
CA THR A 30 0.94 0.03 -8.41
C THR A 30 -0.12 0.58 -9.36
N LYS A 31 -1.26 1.04 -8.84
CA LYS A 31 -2.31 1.70 -9.63
C LYS A 31 -1.79 2.92 -10.38
N GLU A 32 -0.97 3.75 -9.72
CA GLU A 32 -0.43 4.99 -10.29
C GLU A 32 0.68 4.73 -11.32
N ARG A 33 1.62 3.83 -11.00
CA ARG A 33 2.88 3.69 -11.77
C ARG A 33 2.91 2.49 -12.71
N ARG A 34 2.08 1.47 -12.46
CA ARG A 34 2.04 0.20 -13.19
C ARG A 34 0.60 -0.23 -13.45
N PRO A 35 -0.16 0.56 -14.25
CA PRO A 35 -1.55 0.25 -14.55
C PRO A 35 -1.73 -1.13 -15.19
N ASP A 36 -0.71 -1.65 -15.88
CA ASP A 36 -0.66 -3.00 -16.44
C ASP A 36 -0.70 -4.09 -15.33
N LEU A 37 0.11 -3.93 -14.30
CA LEU A 37 0.11 -4.85 -13.15
C LEU A 37 -1.15 -4.69 -12.33
N TRP A 38 -1.65 -3.47 -12.18
CA TRP A 38 -2.89 -3.18 -11.47
C TRP A 38 -4.08 -3.92 -12.11
N GLN A 39 -4.24 -3.81 -13.43
CA GLN A 39 -5.29 -4.52 -14.18
C GLN A 39 -5.17 -6.05 -14.05
N LYS A 40 -3.93 -6.58 -14.12
CA LYS A 40 -3.69 -8.01 -13.92
C LYS A 40 -4.11 -8.46 -12.52
N MET A 41 -3.71 -7.75 -11.47
CA MET A 41 -4.06 -8.08 -10.09
C MET A 41 -5.57 -7.99 -9.85
N HIS A 42 -6.25 -7.02 -10.46
CA HIS A 42 -7.71 -6.87 -10.39
C HIS A 42 -8.43 -8.05 -11.06
N LYS A 43 -7.99 -8.44 -12.27
CA LYS A 43 -8.49 -9.63 -12.97
C LYS A 43 -8.27 -10.93 -12.18
N GLU A 44 -7.18 -11.00 -11.42
CA GLU A 44 -6.84 -12.14 -10.55
C GLU A 44 -7.54 -12.10 -9.18
N GLY A 45 -8.34 -11.06 -8.88
CA GLY A 45 -9.03 -10.90 -7.60
C GLY A 45 -8.09 -10.63 -6.41
N ARG A 46 -6.89 -10.10 -6.66
CA ARG A 46 -5.85 -9.86 -5.64
C ARG A 46 -5.93 -8.49 -4.99
N VAL A 47 -6.76 -7.60 -5.51
CA VAL A 47 -6.97 -6.24 -5.02
C VAL A 47 -8.36 -6.14 -4.40
N THR A 48 -8.48 -5.38 -3.32
CA THR A 48 -9.76 -5.00 -2.71
C THR A 48 -10.16 -3.61 -3.21
N ASP A 49 -11.38 -3.44 -3.72
CA ASP A 49 -11.97 -2.13 -4.04
C ASP A 49 -12.48 -1.40 -2.79
#